data_AF-A0A534C120-F1
#
_entry.id   AF-A0A534C120-F1
#
_cell.length_a   1.000
_cell.length_b   1.000
_cell.length_c   1.000
_cell.angle_alpha   90.00
_cell.angle_beta   90.00
_cell.angle_gamma   90.00
#
_symmetry.space_group_name_H-M   'P 1'
#
loop_
_entity.id
_entity.type
_entity.pdbx_description
1 polymer ?
#
loop_
_entity_poly.entity_id
_entity_poly.type
_entity_poly.pdbx_seq_one_letter_code
_entity_poly.pdbx_strand_id
1 'polypeptide(L)' 'MGLHAENHPMALHAADIERALRADPSITHVALVHCETSTGILNPLEEIAQAVSRHDRGLIVDAMSSFGALEIDARTT' A
#
# COMPACT_ATOMS: atom_id res chain seq x y z
N MET A 1 -8.28 -0.34 -30.08
CA MET A 1 -7.90 -1.63 -29.49
C MET A 1 -7.85 -1.39 -27.99
N GLY A 2 -8.97 -1.65 -27.31
CA GLY A 2 -9.16 -1.28 -25.91
C GLY A 2 -8.28 -2.12 -25.02
N LEU A 3 -7.40 -1.49 -24.25
CA LEU A 3 -6.71 -2.16 -23.17
C LEU A 3 -7.71 -2.26 -22.03
N HIS A 4 -8.22 -3.48 -21.87
CA HIS A 4 -9.02 -3.90 -20.74
C HIS A 4 -8.25 -3.52 -19.47
N ALA A 5 -8.82 -2.65 -18.65
CA ALA A 5 -8.46 -2.58 -17.24
C ALA A 5 -8.86 -3.94 -16.63
N GLU A 6 -7.90 -4.86 -16.64
CA GLU A 6 -8.01 -6.14 -15.97
C GLU A 6 -8.11 -5.88 -14.47
N ASN A 7 -9.33 -6.07 -13.93
CA ASN A 7 -9.56 -6.16 -12.48
C ASN A 7 -8.75 -7.35 -11.95
N HIS A 8 -7.50 -7.10 -11.56
CA HIS A 8 -6.61 -8.11 -11.03
C HIS A 8 -6.97 -8.34 -9.55
N PRO A 9 -7.44 -9.54 -9.15
CA PRO A 9 -7.99 -9.81 -7.82
C PRO A 9 -6.97 -9.79 -6.66
N MET A 10 -5.75 -9.28 -6.88
CA MET A 10 -4.65 -9.28 -5.89
C MET A 10 -4.08 -7.89 -5.57
N ALA A 11 -4.50 -6.82 -6.25
CA ALA A 11 -4.02 -5.47 -5.91
C ALA A 11 -4.70 -4.98 -4.62
N LEU A 12 -3.91 -4.53 -3.64
CA LEU A 12 -4.41 -3.95 -2.40
C LEU A 12 -5.01 -2.57 -2.67
N HIS A 13 -6.25 -2.35 -2.22
CA HIS A 13 -6.89 -1.03 -2.28
C HIS A 13 -6.83 -0.36 -0.91
N ALA A 14 -6.63 0.96 -0.89
CA ALA A 14 -6.64 1.75 0.34
C ALA A 14 -7.94 1.57 1.16
N ALA A 15 -9.08 1.39 0.50
CA ALA A 15 -10.37 1.13 1.15
C ALA A 15 -10.39 -0.16 1.99
N ASP A 16 -9.64 -1.19 1.57
CA ASP A 16 -9.53 -2.44 2.33
C ASP A 16 -8.76 -2.22 3.64
N ILE A 17 -7.72 -1.37 3.59
CA ILE A 17 -6.93 -0.97 4.77
C ILE A 17 -7.79 -0.15 5.74
N GLU A 18 -8.51 0.86 5.23
CA GLU A 18 -9.40 1.66 6.08
C GLU A 18 -10.47 0.79 6.77
N ARG A 19 -11.06 -0.17 6.04
CA ARG A 19 -12.02 -1.10 6.62
C ARG A 19 -11.40 -1.94 7.74
N ALA A 20 -10.18 -2.45 7.55
CA ALA A 20 -9.49 -3.24 8.56
C ALA A 20 -9.16 -2.41 9.81
N LEU A 21 -8.62 -1.20 9.64
CA LEU A 21 -8.26 -0.31 10.75
C LEU A 21 -9.48 0.19 11.53
N ARG A 22 -10.64 0.36 10.89
CA ARG A 22 -11.91 0.67 11.56
C ARG A 22 -12.46 -0.51 12.34
N ALA A 23 -12.32 -1.72 11.79
CA ALA A 23 -12.85 -2.93 12.41
C ALA A 23 -12.07 -3.32 13.67
N ASP A 24 -10.76 -3.04 13.72
CA ASP A 24 -9.91 -3.35 14.86
C ASP A 24 -9.06 -2.14 15.30
N PRO A 25 -9.55 -1.38 16.30
CA PRO A 25 -8.82 -0.23 16.85
C PRO A 25 -7.51 -0.60 17.57
N SER A 26 -7.24 -1.89 17.85
CA SER A 26 -6.00 -2.34 18.48
C SER A 26 -4.82 -2.37 17.52
N ILE A 27 -5.07 -2.35 16.20
CA ILE A 27 -4.02 -2.26 15.19
C ILE A 27 -3.32 -0.91 15.32
N THR A 28 -2.00 -0.95 15.53
CA THR A 28 -1.17 0.25 15.69
C THR A 28 -0.33 0.56 14.45
N HIS A 29 -0.01 -0.46 13.65
CA HIS A 29 0.88 -0.36 12.48
C HIS A 29 0.36 -1.19 11.32
N VAL A 30 0.66 -0.73 10.10
CA VAL A 30 0.46 -1.47 8.84
C VAL A 30 1.84 -1.73 8.23
N ALA A 31 2.06 -2.94 7.72
CA ALA A 31 3.25 -3.29 6.96
C ALA A 31 2.86 -3.51 5.49
N LEU A 32 3.57 -2.87 4.57
CA LEU A 32 3.31 -2.90 3.13
C LEU A 32 4.55 -3.34 2.37
N VAL A 33 4.41 -4.34 1.50
CA VAL A 33 5.39 -4.62 0.44
C VAL A 33 5.07 -3.72 -0.75
N HIS A 34 5.96 -2.78 -1.07
CA HIS A 34 5.70 -1.81 -2.14
C HIS A 34 5.70 -2.49 -3.52
N CYS A 35 6.75 -3.26 -3.81
CA CYS A 35 6.89 -4.00 -5.06
C CYS A 35 7.10 -5.49 -4.76
N GLU A 36 6.02 -6.27 -4.87
CA GLU A 36 6.04 -7.71 -4.65
C GLU A 36 6.69 -8.38 -5.87
N THR A 37 7.93 -8.85 -5.70
CA THR A 37 8.74 -9.42 -6.77
C THR A 37 8.24 -10.78 -7.24
N SER A 38 7.55 -11.54 -6.39
CA SER A 38 7.07 -12.89 -6.73
C SER A 38 5.92 -12.85 -7.73
N THR A 39 5.09 -11.80 -7.66
CA THR A 39 3.90 -11.61 -8.51
C THR A 39 4.05 -10.46 -9.51
N GLY A 40 5.06 -9.60 -9.33
CA GLY A 40 5.26 -8.39 -10.13
C GLY A 40 4.28 -7.27 -9.80
N ILE A 41 3.58 -7.34 -8.66
CA ILE A 41 2.59 -6.35 -8.25
C ILE A 41 3.27 -5.15 -7.61
N LEU A 42 2.93 -3.96 -8.08
CA LEU A 42 3.23 -2.69 -7.43
C LEU A 42 2.00 -2.25 -6.64
N ASN A 43 2.09 -2.22 -5.32
CA ASN A 43 1.01 -1.73 -4.46
C ASN A 43 1.03 -0.20 -4.40
N PRO A 44 -0.14 0.47 -4.30
CA PRO A 44 -0.22 1.92 -4.33
C PRO A 44 0.21 2.53 -2.98
N LEU A 45 1.52 2.77 -2.83
CA LEU A 45 2.14 3.23 -1.59
C LEU A 45 1.50 4.54 -1.07
N GLU A 46 1.37 5.56 -1.91
CA GLU A 46 0.79 6.86 -1.51
C GLU A 46 -0.65 6.75 -0.99
N GLU A 47 -1.50 5.99 -1.69
CA GLU A 47 -2.90 5.83 -1.30
C GLU A 47 -3.02 5.07 0.02
N ILE A 48 -2.19 4.04 0.21
CA ILE A 48 -2.16 3.26 1.45
C ILE A 48 -1.62 4.12 2.59
N ALA A 49 -0.55 4.88 2.39
CA ALA A 49 -0.01 5.81 3.37
C ALA A 49 -1.03 6.85 3.86
N GLN A 50 -1.80 7.41 2.93
CA GLN A 50 -2.89 8.32 3.28
C GLN A 50 -3.99 7.63 4.09
N ALA A 51 -4.37 6.39 3.72
CA ALA A 51 -5.35 5.64 4.50
C ALA A 51 -4.85 5.34 5.93
N VAL A 52 -3.60 4.91 6.07
CA VAL A 52 -3.00 4.60 7.38
C VAL A 52 -2.89 5.85 8.25
N SER A 53 -2.44 6.97 7.68
CA SER A 53 -2.28 8.25 8.41
C SER A 53 -3.60 8.87 8.85
N ARG A 54 -4.68 8.76 8.05
CA ARG A 54 -6.05 9.17 8.46
C ARG A 54 -6.56 8.45 9.71
N HIS A 55 -5.98 7.31 10.04
CA HIS A 55 -6.31 6.51 11.21
C HIS A 55 -5.26 6.64 12.34
N ASP A 56 -4.32 7.59 12.23
CA ASP A 56 -3.23 7.82 13.19
C ASP A 56 -2.39 6.56 13.48
N ARG A 57 -2.15 5.73 12.44
CA ARG A 57 -1.37 4.49 12.54
C ARG A 57 0.01 4.65 11.91
N GLY A 58 0.95 3.81 12.34
CA GLY A 58 2.28 3.76 11.73
C GLY A 58 2.27 2.93 10.43
N LEU A 59 3.06 3.34 9.44
CA LEU A 59 3.32 2.56 8.22
C LEU A 59 4.77 2.08 8.21
N ILE A 60 4.97 0.80 7.91
CA ILE A 60 6.27 0.19 7.64
C ILE A 60 6.26 -0.27 6.18
N VAL A 61 7.25 0.15 5.41
CA VAL A 61 7.33 -0.16 3.98
C VAL A 61 8.52 -1.09 3.73
N ASP A 62 8.25 -2.28 3.22
CA ASP A 62 9.23 -3.11 2.53
C ASP A 62 9.36 -2.59 1.09
N ALA A 63 10.45 -1.86 0.86
CA ALA A 63 10.80 -1.28 -0.43
C ALA A 63 12.04 -1.98 -1.04
N MET A 64 12.32 -3.23 -0.69
CA MET A 64 13.57 -3.92 -1.07
C MET A 64 13.88 -3.89 -2.58
N SER A 65 12.87 -4.04 -3.43
CA SER A 65 12.98 -4.08 -4.89
C SER A 65 12.63 -2.75 -5.57
N SER A 66 12.11 -1.76 -4.84
CA SER A 66 11.64 -0.47 -5.37
C SER A 66 12.49 0.72 -4.93
N PHE A 67 13.16 0.65 -3.78
CA PHE A 67 13.94 1.76 -3.25
C PHE A 67 15.12 2.08 -4.16
N GLY A 68 15.24 3.36 -4.56
CA GLY A 68 16.23 3.82 -5.54
C GLY A 68 15.84 3.56 -7.01
N ALA A 69 14.74 2.85 -7.26
CA ALA A 69 14.21 2.61 -8.61
C ALA A 69 12.89 3.38 -8.86
N LEU A 70 12.05 3.52 -7.84
CA LEU A 70 10.79 4.25 -7.86
C LEU A 70 10.82 5.40 -6.85
N GLU A 71 9.96 6.39 -7.07
CA GLU A 71 9.80 7.52 -6.16
C GLU A 71 9.25 7.05 -4.81
N ILE A 72 9.97 7.40 -3.74
CA ILE A 72 9.62 7.13 -2.36
C ILE A 72 10.16 8.32 -1.55
N ASP A 73 9.27 9.04 -0.86
CA ASP A 73 9.65 10.08 0.09
C ASP A 73 9.14 9.71 1.49
N ALA A 74 10.02 9.17 2.33
CA ALA A 74 9.67 8.72 3.67
C ALA A 74 9.13 9.81 4.61
N ARG A 75 9.09 11.09 4.19
CA ARG A 75 8.47 12.19 4.94
C ARG A 75 7.01 12.45 4.54
N THR A 76 6.64 12.06 3.32
CA THR A 76 5.36 12.44 2.70
C THR A 76 4.57 11.22 2.21
N THR A 77 5.23 10.07 2.07
CA THR A 77 4.64 8.74 1.91
C THR A 77 4.60 8.00 3.24
#